data_AF-A0A366DNC1-F1
#
_entry.id   AF-A0A366DNC1-F1
#
_cell.length_a   1.000
_cell.length_b   1.000
_cell.length_c   1.000
_cell.angle_alpha   90.00
_cell.angle_beta   90.00
_cell.angle_gamma   90.00
#
_symmetry.space_group_name_H-M   'P 1'
#
loop_
_entity.id
_entity.type
_entity.pdbx_description
1 polymer ?
#
loop_
_entity_poly.entity_id
_entity_poly.type
_entity_poly.pdbx_seq_one_letter_code
_entity_poly.pdbx_strand_id
1 'polypeptide(L)'
;MGIVSPVAISASDPLMVELFSGLRPATFARLIIRLQREGADRPLRGRPWGLCFEDRVLLVSTYWRTNLTMRQLAALFGVSKSAAARVIEDLGSALALRPRTRFPRGSVLIVDGILVPTRDHKVAAQSKNYRYSTNHQVVIDTDTELVVALGKPLPDNRNDCRARTESGAAHTCRNAMVIADGGYQGTGLIIPHGQSPGVELPEGKQAHNKSHRKVRARIEHAFALMKTWKILRDCRLRGEGVAVAMAGGGEAGQPRPRSLIPGRWTGHRHRVRPTGHSLASPSHGNRA
;
A
#
# COMPACT_ATOMS: atom_id res chain seq x y z
N MET A 1 46.33 8.94 -12.16
CA MET A 1 45.41 9.17 -13.31
C MET A 1 44.21 8.26 -13.09
N GLY A 2 43.18 8.76 -12.39
CA GLY A 2 42.03 7.95 -12.00
C GLY A 2 41.06 7.83 -13.17
N ILE A 3 40.85 6.62 -13.68
CA ILE A 3 39.77 6.34 -14.61
C ILE A 3 38.47 6.48 -13.81
N VAL A 4 37.87 7.66 -13.85
CA VAL A 4 36.48 7.84 -13.46
C VAL A 4 35.69 7.13 -14.57
N SER A 5 35.29 5.88 -14.34
CA SER A 5 34.32 5.26 -15.24
C SER A 5 33.13 6.20 -15.32
N PRO A 6 32.73 6.67 -16.51
CA PRO A 6 31.57 7.54 -16.63
C PRO A 6 30.37 6.80 -16.04
N VAL A 7 29.62 7.51 -15.20
CA VAL A 7 28.36 7.00 -14.69
C VAL A 7 27.50 6.68 -15.91
N ALA A 8 27.13 5.41 -16.08
CA ALA A 8 26.39 4.97 -17.27
C ALA A 8 24.92 5.43 -17.23
N ILE A 9 24.42 5.81 -16.05
CA ILE A 9 23.04 6.26 -15.81
C ILE A 9 23.06 7.57 -15.05
N SER A 10 22.57 8.65 -15.67
CA SER A 10 22.41 9.94 -15.01
C SER A 10 20.99 10.47 -15.16
N ALA A 11 20.52 11.19 -14.14
CA ALA A 11 19.28 11.93 -14.14
C ALA A 11 19.29 13.12 -15.10
N SER A 12 20.47 13.52 -15.61
CA SER A 12 20.59 14.49 -16.69
C SER A 12 20.10 13.97 -18.04
N ASP A 13 20.05 12.65 -18.23
CA ASP A 13 19.48 12.00 -19.42
C ASP A 13 18.00 11.64 -19.17
N PRO A 14 17.04 12.30 -19.87
CA PRO A 14 15.61 12.03 -19.71
C PRO A 14 15.22 10.57 -19.98
N LEU A 15 15.92 9.88 -20.89
CA LEU A 15 15.65 8.47 -21.20
C LEU A 15 16.03 7.57 -20.03
N MET A 16 17.17 7.85 -19.38
CA MET A 16 17.62 7.12 -18.20
C MET A 16 16.66 7.32 -17.02
N VAL A 17 16.15 8.54 -16.84
CA VAL A 17 15.12 8.81 -15.84
C VAL A 17 13.88 7.96 -16.09
N GLU A 18 13.34 7.97 -17.32
CA GLU A 18 12.11 7.24 -17.63
C GLU A 18 12.30 5.71 -17.50
N LEU A 19 13.39 5.17 -18.05
CA LEU A 19 13.67 3.73 -18.03
C LEU A 19 13.87 3.19 -16.62
N PHE A 20 14.64 3.89 -15.79
CA PHE A 20 15.08 3.34 -14.51
C PHE A 20 14.21 3.77 -13.32
N SER A 21 13.59 4.95 -13.36
CA SER A 21 12.62 5.36 -12.33
C SER A 21 11.18 4.97 -12.67
N GLY A 22 10.84 4.80 -13.95
CA GLY A 22 9.45 4.66 -14.41
C GLY A 22 8.66 5.97 -14.35
N LEU A 23 9.29 7.09 -14.01
CA LEU A 23 8.68 8.42 -13.96
C LEU A 23 9.02 9.20 -15.22
N ARG A 24 8.04 9.95 -15.73
CA ARG A 24 8.31 10.95 -16.77
C ARG A 24 9.31 11.98 -16.24
N PRO A 25 10.21 12.52 -17.09
CA PRO A 25 11.21 13.50 -16.66
C PRO A 25 10.63 14.70 -15.90
N ALA A 26 9.50 15.24 -16.35
CA ALA A 26 8.82 16.34 -15.66
C ALA A 26 8.28 15.95 -14.27
N THR A 27 7.84 14.70 -14.08
CA THR A 27 7.41 14.19 -12.77
C THR A 27 8.60 13.98 -11.86
N PHE A 28 9.71 13.45 -12.39
CA PHE A 28 10.94 13.28 -11.66
C PHE A 28 11.51 14.64 -11.19
N ALA A 29 11.52 15.66 -12.04
CA ALA A 29 11.94 17.01 -11.65
C ALA A 29 11.08 17.59 -10.51
N ARG A 30 9.75 17.38 -10.55
CA ARG A 30 8.87 17.79 -9.43
C ARG A 30 9.18 17.04 -8.13
N LEU A 31 9.53 15.76 -8.23
CA LEU A 31 9.96 14.96 -7.09
C LEU A 31 11.25 15.52 -6.48
N ILE A 32 12.26 15.83 -7.30
CA ILE A 32 13.51 16.46 -6.84
C ILE A 32 13.23 17.75 -6.07
N ILE A 33 12.44 18.65 -6.66
CA ILE A 33 12.07 19.94 -6.03
C ILE A 33 11.37 19.72 -4.69
N ARG A 34 10.45 18.75 -4.62
CA ARG A 34 9.75 18.42 -3.37
C ARG A 34 10.73 17.93 -2.31
N LEU A 35 11.61 16.99 -2.66
CA LEU A 35 12.58 16.42 -1.72
C LEU A 35 13.58 17.48 -1.22
N GLN A 36 14.00 18.40 -2.08
CA GLN A 36 14.83 19.54 -1.68
C GLN A 36 14.11 20.45 -0.68
N ARG A 37 12.83 20.78 -0.93
CA ARG A 37 12.00 21.57 0.00
C ARG A 37 11.77 20.88 1.34
N GLU A 38 11.64 19.55 1.33
CA GLU A 38 11.54 18.72 2.54
C GLU A 38 12.89 18.52 3.24
N GLY A 39 13.98 19.08 2.68
CA GLY A 39 15.31 19.05 3.26
C GLY A 39 15.95 17.67 3.20
N ALA A 40 15.71 16.90 2.15
CA ALA A 40 16.35 15.60 1.90
C ALA A 40 17.79 15.75 1.39
N ASP A 41 18.12 16.88 0.76
CA ASP A 41 19.49 17.17 0.30
C ASP A 41 20.29 17.94 1.35
N ARG A 42 20.49 17.32 2.52
CA ARG A 42 21.22 17.99 3.61
C ARG A 42 22.73 17.97 3.33
N PRO A 43 23.44 19.08 3.57
CA PRO A 43 24.90 19.07 3.56
C PRO A 43 25.43 18.04 4.56
N LEU A 44 26.28 17.13 4.08
CA LEU A 44 26.94 16.18 4.97
C LEU A 44 27.98 16.89 5.83
N ARG A 45 28.09 16.47 7.11
CA ARG A 45 29.29 16.72 7.90
C ARG A 45 30.36 15.71 7.48
N GLY A 46 31.15 16.03 6.45
CA GLY A 46 32.25 15.19 5.98
C GLY A 46 32.42 15.18 4.46
N ARG A 47 32.99 14.10 3.92
CA ARG A 47 33.25 13.96 2.48
C ARG A 47 31.94 14.07 1.69
N PRO A 48 31.85 14.95 0.68
CA PRO A 48 30.68 15.05 -0.19
C PRO A 48 30.34 13.74 -0.87
N TRP A 49 29.08 13.59 -1.27
CA TRP A 49 28.65 12.50 -2.13
C TRP A 49 29.37 12.56 -3.47
N GLY A 50 29.74 11.40 -4.01
CA GLY A 50 30.30 11.29 -5.37
C GLY A 50 29.25 11.40 -6.47
N LEU A 51 27.96 11.39 -6.11
CA LEU A 51 26.82 11.56 -7.01
C LEU A 51 26.09 12.85 -6.64
N CYS A 52 25.58 13.56 -7.65
CA CYS A 52 24.66 14.67 -7.41
C CYS A 52 23.37 14.17 -6.75
N PHE A 53 22.57 15.10 -6.22
CA PHE A 53 21.33 14.75 -5.53
C PHE A 53 20.35 14.02 -6.45
N GLU A 54 20.24 14.46 -7.71
CA GLU A 54 19.36 13.88 -8.72
C GLU A 54 19.74 12.43 -9.05
N ASP A 55 21.04 12.15 -9.23
CA ASP A 55 21.53 10.80 -9.48
C ASP A 55 21.37 9.89 -8.25
N ARG A 56 21.50 10.43 -7.04
CA ARG A 56 21.19 9.68 -5.81
C ARG A 56 19.71 9.30 -5.73
N VAL A 57 18.80 10.22 -6.07
CA VAL A 57 17.36 9.94 -6.13
C VAL A 57 17.02 8.94 -7.24
N LEU A 58 17.66 9.05 -8.40
CA LEU A 58 17.51 8.08 -9.49
C LEU A 58 18.04 6.70 -9.07
N LEU A 59 19.14 6.62 -8.32
CA LEU A 59 19.69 5.37 -7.79
C LEU A 59 18.68 4.64 -6.90
N VAL A 60 18.05 5.35 -5.95
CA VAL A 60 17.04 4.74 -5.06
C VAL A 60 15.80 4.32 -5.86
N SER A 61 15.33 5.17 -6.77
CA SER A 61 14.20 4.87 -7.65
C SER A 61 14.47 3.61 -8.50
N THR A 62 15.67 3.53 -9.08
CA THR A 62 16.15 2.37 -9.84
C THR A 62 16.14 1.11 -9.00
N TYR A 63 16.67 1.19 -7.78
CA TYR A 63 16.70 0.06 -6.86
C TYR A 63 15.28 -0.44 -6.58
N TRP A 64 14.33 0.44 -6.27
CA TRP A 64 12.95 0.04 -5.98
C TRP A 64 12.22 -0.51 -7.19
N ARG A 65 12.43 0.11 -8.37
CA ARG A 65 11.78 -0.29 -9.62
C ARG A 65 12.26 -1.65 -10.11
N THR A 66 13.56 -1.92 -9.99
CA THR A 66 14.22 -3.06 -10.64
C THR A 66 14.61 -4.20 -9.69
N ASN A 67 14.78 -3.89 -8.40
CA ASN A 67 15.33 -4.80 -7.37
C ASN A 67 16.70 -5.41 -7.75
N LEU A 68 17.51 -4.64 -8.49
CA LEU A 68 18.90 -5.01 -8.78
C LEU A 68 19.70 -5.23 -7.49
N THR A 69 20.71 -6.09 -7.57
CA THR A 69 21.63 -6.27 -6.44
C THR A 69 22.44 -5.00 -6.20
N MET A 70 22.92 -4.78 -4.97
CA MET A 70 23.75 -3.62 -4.66
C MET A 70 24.99 -3.51 -5.55
N ARG A 71 25.57 -4.64 -6.01
CA ARG A 71 26.72 -4.66 -6.91
C ARG A 71 26.36 -4.19 -8.32
N GLN A 72 25.24 -4.68 -8.87
CA GLN A 72 24.75 -4.24 -10.17
C GLN A 72 24.38 -2.76 -10.14
N LEU A 73 23.66 -2.32 -9.11
CA LEU A 73 23.31 -0.92 -8.94
C LEU A 73 24.56 -0.04 -8.84
N ALA A 74 25.53 -0.43 -8.02
CA ALA A 74 26.80 0.28 -7.89
C ALA A 74 27.56 0.38 -9.22
N ALA A 75 27.62 -0.71 -9.99
CA ALA A 75 28.24 -0.72 -11.31
C ALA A 75 27.55 0.24 -12.29
N LEU A 76 26.22 0.26 -12.32
CA LEU A 76 25.45 1.15 -13.19
C LEU A 76 25.67 2.64 -12.87
N PHE A 77 25.77 2.97 -11.59
CA PHE A 77 25.96 4.34 -11.12
C PHE A 77 27.44 4.74 -10.94
N GLY A 78 28.40 3.89 -11.33
CA GLY A 78 29.82 4.20 -11.19
C GLY A 78 30.29 4.44 -9.75
N VAL A 79 29.61 3.86 -8.76
CA VAL A 79 29.93 4.02 -7.33
C VAL A 79 30.36 2.70 -6.69
N SER A 80 30.88 2.75 -5.46
CA SER A 80 31.13 1.51 -4.70
C SER A 80 29.82 0.91 -4.18
N LYS A 81 29.80 -0.41 -3.96
CA LYS A 81 28.68 -1.13 -3.32
C LYS A 81 28.23 -0.45 -2.02
N SER A 82 29.20 -0.05 -1.18
CA SER A 82 28.92 0.60 0.10
C SER A 82 28.40 2.03 -0.05
N ALA A 83 28.78 2.75 -1.11
CA ALA A 83 28.21 4.05 -1.42
C ALA A 83 26.74 3.93 -1.84
N ALA A 84 26.42 2.99 -2.74
CA ALA A 84 25.03 2.73 -3.14
C ALA A 84 24.13 2.35 -1.95
N ALA A 85 24.63 1.50 -1.05
CA ALA A 85 23.90 1.13 0.17
C ALA A 85 23.61 2.34 1.08
N ARG A 86 24.61 3.21 1.30
CA ARG A 86 24.45 4.44 2.08
C ARG A 86 23.47 5.42 1.44
N VAL A 87 23.45 5.54 0.12
CA VAL A 87 22.47 6.40 -0.58
C VAL A 87 21.04 5.90 -0.35
N ILE A 88 20.82 4.58 -0.41
CA ILE A 88 19.48 4.00 -0.14
C ILE A 88 19.07 4.20 1.32
N GLU A 89 19.99 4.08 2.26
CA GLU A 89 19.75 4.34 3.68
C GLU A 89 19.41 5.82 3.95
N ASP A 90 20.16 6.73 3.33
CA ASP A 90 20.00 8.19 3.45
C ASP A 90 18.67 8.69 2.85
N LEU A 91 18.37 8.31 1.60
CA LEU A 91 17.24 8.86 0.86
C LEU A 91 15.99 7.97 0.85
N GLY A 92 16.09 6.70 1.24
CA GLY A 92 14.99 5.75 1.15
C GLY A 92 13.72 6.25 1.86
N SER A 93 13.86 6.74 3.09
CA SER A 93 12.74 7.27 3.87
C SER A 93 12.15 8.56 3.29
N ALA A 94 12.95 9.40 2.63
CA ALA A 94 12.46 10.62 2.00
C ALA A 94 11.63 10.30 0.73
N LEU A 95 11.99 9.23 0.02
CA LEU A 95 11.26 8.74 -1.14
C LEU A 95 10.03 7.89 -0.78
N ALA A 96 9.90 7.49 0.48
CA ALA A 96 8.72 6.81 1.02
C ALA A 96 7.60 7.82 1.27
N LEU A 97 7.15 8.44 0.18
CA LEU A 97 6.12 9.45 0.21
C LEU A 97 4.82 8.79 0.69
N ARG A 98 4.37 9.21 1.88
CA ARG A 98 3.18 8.63 2.48
C ARG A 98 1.95 9.07 1.69
N PRO A 99 0.99 8.16 1.44
CA PRO A 99 -0.24 8.51 0.77
C PRO A 99 -0.90 9.70 1.48
N ARG A 100 -1.33 10.70 0.71
CA ARG A 100 -2.04 11.85 1.26
C ARG A 100 -3.37 11.38 1.84
N THR A 101 -3.47 11.39 3.16
CA THR A 101 -4.66 11.05 3.96
C THR A 101 -5.72 12.16 3.87
N ARG A 102 -6.24 12.42 2.66
CA ARG A 102 -7.39 13.31 2.48
C ARG A 102 -8.35 12.71 1.47
N PHE A 103 -9.33 11.99 1.99
CA PHE A 103 -10.55 11.66 1.27
C PHE A 103 -11.73 12.40 1.93
N PRO A 104 -12.70 12.88 1.14
CA PRO A 104 -13.90 13.53 1.67
C PRO A 104 -14.64 12.65 2.68
N ARG A 105 -15.35 13.30 3.61
CA ARG A 105 -16.27 12.58 4.51
C ARG A 105 -17.34 11.88 3.67
N GLY A 106 -17.59 10.60 3.95
CA GLY A 106 -18.54 9.79 3.17
C GLY A 106 -17.96 9.16 1.90
N SER A 107 -16.65 9.29 1.64
CA SER A 107 -15.98 8.47 0.63
C SER A 107 -16.22 6.98 0.88
N VAL A 108 -16.31 6.24 -0.22
CA VAL A 108 -16.24 4.78 -0.21
C VAL A 108 -14.79 4.40 -0.38
N LEU A 109 -14.28 3.53 0.48
CA LEU A 109 -12.93 3.01 0.43
C LEU A 109 -12.95 1.49 0.26
N ILE A 110 -11.88 0.95 -0.31
CA ILE A 110 -11.64 -0.49 -0.33
C ILE A 110 -10.40 -0.76 0.53
N VAL A 111 -10.48 -1.74 1.43
CA VAL A 111 -9.32 -2.27 2.13
C VAL A 111 -9.02 -3.69 1.66
N ASP A 112 -7.73 -4.00 1.54
CA ASP A 112 -7.28 -5.37 1.34
C ASP A 112 -5.85 -5.57 1.83
N GLY A 113 -5.49 -6.83 2.09
CA GLY A 113 -4.15 -7.25 2.47
C GLY A 113 -3.31 -7.57 1.24
N ILE A 114 -2.07 -7.06 1.19
CA ILE A 114 -1.07 -7.46 0.21
C ILE A 114 0.12 -8.10 0.94
N LEU A 115 0.52 -9.28 0.46
CA LEU A 115 1.72 -9.96 0.93
C LEU A 115 2.94 -9.47 0.16
N VAL A 116 3.94 -8.98 0.90
CA VAL A 116 5.24 -8.59 0.38
C VAL A 116 6.27 -9.60 0.86
N PRO A 117 6.79 -10.45 -0.04
CA PRO A 117 7.85 -11.36 0.33
C PRO A 117 9.06 -10.59 0.83
N THR A 118 9.56 -10.96 2.01
CA THR A 118 10.51 -10.15 2.78
C THR A 118 11.61 -11.05 3.30
N ARG A 119 12.86 -10.68 3.00
CA ARG A 119 14.04 -11.47 3.41
C ARG A 119 14.46 -11.24 4.86
N ASP A 120 13.96 -10.18 5.51
CA ASP A 120 14.19 -9.96 6.93
C ASP A 120 13.24 -10.80 7.78
N HIS A 121 13.73 -11.96 8.23
CA HIS A 121 12.96 -12.90 9.04
C HIS A 121 12.63 -12.38 10.45
N LYS A 122 13.20 -11.23 10.89
CA LYS A 122 12.83 -10.62 12.17
C LYS A 122 11.46 -9.96 12.14
N VAL A 123 11.03 -9.51 10.96
CA VAL A 123 9.74 -8.80 10.76
C VAL A 123 8.75 -9.60 9.93
N ALA A 124 9.20 -10.64 9.23
CA ALA A 124 8.39 -11.50 8.39
C ALA A 124 8.03 -12.83 9.09
N ALA A 125 6.90 -13.41 8.71
CA ALA A 125 6.54 -14.77 9.10
C ALA A 125 6.33 -15.63 7.84
N GLN A 126 6.40 -16.95 8.01
CA GLN A 126 6.16 -17.88 6.93
C GLN A 126 4.69 -17.82 6.50
N SER A 127 4.47 -17.46 5.24
CA SER A 127 3.14 -17.41 4.63
C SER A 127 2.58 -18.80 4.34
N LYS A 128 1.29 -18.86 3.98
CA LYS A 128 0.63 -20.06 3.44
C LYS A 128 1.31 -20.64 2.19
N ASN A 129 2.15 -19.85 1.51
CA ASN A 129 2.92 -20.27 0.34
C ASN A 129 4.37 -20.66 0.70
N TYR A 130 4.65 -20.95 1.97
CA TYR A 130 5.97 -21.32 2.52
C TYR A 130 7.09 -20.27 2.33
N ARG A 131 6.75 -19.06 1.87
CA ARG A 131 7.69 -17.93 1.71
C ARG A 131 7.54 -16.96 2.87
N TYR A 132 8.65 -16.46 3.42
CA TYR A 132 8.62 -15.40 4.43
C TYR A 132 8.07 -14.11 3.83
N SER A 133 7.05 -13.54 4.47
CA SER A 133 6.39 -12.33 4.01
C SER A 133 5.86 -11.46 5.14
N THR A 134 5.57 -10.22 4.79
CA THR A 134 4.84 -9.26 5.62
C THR A 134 3.51 -8.92 4.96
N ASN A 135 2.44 -8.95 5.75
CA ASN A 135 1.11 -8.50 5.36
C ASN A 135 1.03 -6.98 5.55
N HIS A 136 0.64 -6.28 4.49
CA HIS A 136 0.37 -4.86 4.51
C HIS A 136 -1.09 -4.60 4.19
N GLN A 137 -1.75 -3.83 5.05
CA GLN A 137 -3.12 -3.42 4.83
C GLN A 137 -3.12 -2.14 3.99
N VAL A 138 -3.69 -2.21 2.80
CA VAL A 138 -3.74 -1.09 1.87
C VAL A 138 -5.18 -0.62 1.76
N VAL A 139 -5.37 0.70 1.80
CA VAL A 139 -6.67 1.32 1.60
C VAL A 139 -6.60 2.19 0.37
N ILE A 140 -7.52 1.96 -0.56
CA ILE A 140 -7.69 2.81 -1.73
C ILE A 140 -9.03 3.54 -1.68
N ASP A 141 -9.07 4.73 -2.27
CA ASP A 141 -10.32 5.40 -2.59
C ASP A 141 -10.96 4.72 -3.81
N THR A 142 -12.25 4.43 -3.72
CA THR A 142 -12.92 3.61 -4.74
C THR A 142 -13.01 4.34 -6.08
N ASP A 143 -13.18 5.65 -6.07
CA ASP A 143 -13.45 6.46 -7.28
C ASP A 143 -12.16 6.81 -8.02
N THR A 144 -11.12 7.16 -7.26
CA THR A 144 -9.82 7.57 -7.83
C THR A 144 -8.83 6.42 -7.97
N GLU A 145 -9.09 5.28 -7.33
CA GLU A 145 -8.18 4.12 -7.23
C GLU A 145 -6.81 4.47 -6.59
N LEU A 146 -6.70 5.65 -5.95
CA LEU A 146 -5.49 6.09 -5.27
C LEU A 146 -5.37 5.42 -3.91
N VAL A 147 -4.14 5.03 -3.55
CA VAL A 147 -3.83 4.62 -2.18
C VAL A 147 -4.02 5.85 -1.28
N VAL A 148 -4.83 5.70 -0.22
CA VAL A 148 -5.11 6.76 0.76
C VAL A 148 -4.61 6.41 2.16
N ALA A 149 -4.33 5.14 2.42
CA ALA A 149 -3.68 4.71 3.64
C ALA A 149 -2.89 3.42 3.44
N LEU A 150 -1.80 3.30 4.20
CA LEU A 150 -1.03 2.08 4.36
C LEU A 150 -0.93 1.77 5.85
N GLY A 151 -1.33 0.56 6.23
CA GLY A 151 -1.10 0.02 7.56
C GLY A 151 0.38 -0.33 7.76
N LYS A 152 0.79 -0.39 9.03
CA LYS A 152 2.13 -0.90 9.39
C LYS A 152 2.31 -2.34 8.88
N PRO A 153 3.51 -2.72 8.41
CA PRO A 153 3.82 -4.11 8.09
C PRO A 153 3.59 -4.99 9.31
N LEU A 154 2.95 -6.13 9.09
CA LEU A 154 2.81 -7.18 10.11
C LEU A 154 3.36 -8.49 9.57
N PRO A 155 3.94 -9.36 10.42
CA PRO A 155 4.26 -10.72 10.01
C PRO A 155 3.01 -11.45 9.48
N ASP A 156 3.18 -12.19 8.38
CA ASP A 156 2.10 -12.92 7.69
C ASP A 156 1.65 -14.22 8.39
N ASN A 157 1.21 -14.08 9.63
CA ASN A 157 0.57 -15.13 10.43
C ASN A 157 -0.72 -14.65 11.11
N ARG A 158 -1.20 -13.46 10.72
CA ARG A 158 -2.40 -12.82 11.25
C ARG A 158 -3.50 -12.91 10.22
N ASN A 159 -4.72 -13.20 10.67
CA ASN A 159 -5.90 -13.06 9.83
C ASN A 159 -6.15 -11.58 9.52
N ASP A 160 -6.92 -11.31 8.47
CA ASP A 160 -7.12 -9.96 7.96
C ASP A 160 -7.83 -9.04 8.96
N CYS A 161 -8.76 -9.57 9.78
CA CYS A 161 -9.39 -8.81 10.87
C CYS A 161 -8.37 -8.27 11.88
N ARG A 162 -7.45 -9.12 12.35
CA ARG A 162 -6.38 -8.73 13.27
C ARG A 162 -5.39 -7.80 12.58
N ALA A 163 -4.99 -8.13 11.35
CA ALA A 163 -4.04 -7.32 10.59
C ALA A 163 -4.57 -5.89 10.39
N ARG A 164 -5.84 -5.71 10.05
CA ARG A 164 -6.48 -4.39 9.91
C ARG A 164 -6.41 -3.55 11.19
N THR A 165 -6.64 -4.19 12.33
CA THR A 165 -6.65 -3.51 13.64
C THR A 165 -5.23 -3.19 14.09
N GLU A 166 -4.35 -4.19 14.11
CA GLU A 166 -2.96 -4.07 14.59
C GLU A 166 -2.10 -3.15 13.69
N SER A 167 -2.38 -3.11 12.38
CA SER A 167 -1.65 -2.25 11.43
C SER A 167 -2.04 -0.77 11.52
N GLY A 168 -3.15 -0.46 12.21
CA GLY A 168 -3.73 0.88 12.28
C GLY A 168 -4.63 1.27 11.10
N ALA A 169 -4.80 0.42 10.09
CA ALA A 169 -5.65 0.71 8.92
C ALA A 169 -7.11 1.01 9.30
N ALA A 170 -7.64 0.33 10.33
CA ALA A 170 -8.97 0.60 10.86
C ALA A 170 -9.13 2.06 11.36
N HIS A 171 -8.09 2.60 12.00
CA HIS A 171 -8.11 3.95 12.58
C HIS A 171 -8.25 5.01 11.48
N THR A 172 -7.58 4.80 10.34
CA THR A 172 -7.59 5.74 9.21
C THR A 172 -8.95 5.81 8.52
N CYS A 173 -9.75 4.74 8.57
CA CYS A 173 -11.01 4.64 7.81
C CYS A 173 -12.29 5.01 8.59
N ARG A 174 -12.19 5.51 9.83
CA ARG A 174 -13.34 5.62 10.76
C ARG A 174 -14.56 6.41 10.24
N ASN A 175 -14.35 7.34 9.31
CA ASN A 175 -15.41 8.21 8.79
C ASN A 175 -15.85 7.86 7.36
N ALA A 176 -15.45 6.68 6.87
CA ALA A 176 -15.72 6.21 5.53
C ALA A 176 -16.56 4.93 5.53
N MET A 177 -17.27 4.73 4.42
CA MET A 177 -17.83 3.43 4.10
C MET A 177 -16.70 2.57 3.54
N VAL A 178 -16.53 1.35 4.06
CA VAL A 178 -15.38 0.52 3.69
C VAL A 178 -15.84 -0.85 3.19
N ILE A 179 -15.33 -1.21 2.02
CA ILE A 179 -15.55 -2.49 1.35
C ILE A 179 -14.31 -3.37 1.57
N ALA A 180 -14.51 -4.66 1.87
CA ALA A 180 -13.45 -5.63 2.09
C ALA A 180 -13.89 -7.03 1.62
N ASP A 181 -12.99 -8.02 1.60
CA ASP A 181 -13.39 -9.41 1.32
C ASP A 181 -14.00 -10.10 2.55
N GLY A 182 -14.41 -11.35 2.35
CA GLY A 182 -14.95 -12.19 3.41
C GLY A 182 -13.96 -12.52 4.52
N GLY A 183 -12.65 -12.30 4.35
CA GLY A 183 -11.64 -12.46 5.40
C GLY A 183 -11.78 -11.44 6.54
N TYR A 184 -12.56 -10.36 6.31
CA TYR A 184 -12.82 -9.30 7.29
C TYR A 184 -14.15 -9.51 8.07
N GLN A 185 -14.63 -10.74 8.21
CA GLN A 185 -15.84 -11.04 8.97
C GLN A 185 -15.79 -10.50 10.42
N GLY A 186 -16.91 -9.94 10.88
CA GLY A 186 -17.05 -9.38 12.24
C GLY A 186 -16.48 -7.96 12.43
N THR A 187 -16.00 -7.30 11.38
CA THR A 187 -15.39 -5.95 11.47
C THR A 187 -16.34 -4.79 11.15
N GLY A 188 -17.61 -5.09 10.80
CA GLY A 188 -18.61 -4.09 10.41
C GLY A 188 -18.43 -3.49 9.01
N LEU A 189 -17.53 -4.05 8.19
CA LEU A 189 -17.29 -3.64 6.81
C LEU A 189 -18.32 -4.26 5.85
N ILE A 190 -18.40 -3.68 4.66
CA ILE A 190 -19.19 -4.24 3.55
C ILE A 190 -18.38 -5.38 2.93
N ILE A 191 -18.77 -6.60 3.27
CA ILE A 191 -18.15 -7.85 2.82
C ILE A 191 -19.15 -8.66 1.98
N PRO A 192 -18.69 -9.56 1.09
CA PRO A 192 -19.61 -10.38 0.31
C PRO A 192 -20.39 -11.34 1.23
N HIS A 193 -21.58 -11.74 0.79
CA HIS A 193 -22.36 -12.75 1.49
C HIS A 193 -21.68 -14.11 1.37
N GLY A 194 -21.37 -14.72 2.52
CA GLY A 194 -20.88 -16.09 2.59
C GLY A 194 -21.97 -17.11 2.27
N GLN A 195 -21.56 -18.27 1.77
CA GLN A 195 -22.42 -19.41 1.48
C GLN A 195 -22.18 -20.50 2.53
N SER A 196 -23.25 -21.06 3.10
CA SER A 196 -23.16 -22.25 3.94
C SER A 196 -23.02 -23.50 3.04
N PRO A 197 -22.26 -24.53 3.47
CA PRO A 197 -22.17 -25.78 2.71
C PRO A 197 -23.56 -26.33 2.37
N GLY A 198 -23.79 -26.66 1.11
CA GLY A 198 -25.04 -27.26 0.63
C GLY A 198 -26.24 -26.31 0.46
N VAL A 199 -26.11 -25.01 0.72
CA VAL A 199 -27.19 -24.03 0.56
C VAL A 199 -26.84 -23.02 -0.51
N GLU A 200 -27.64 -22.92 -1.57
CA GLU A 200 -27.46 -21.88 -2.58
C GLU A 200 -27.81 -20.49 -2.04
N LEU A 201 -27.05 -19.49 -2.49
CA LEU A 201 -27.35 -18.10 -2.16
C LEU A 201 -28.57 -17.64 -2.96
N PRO A 202 -29.55 -16.95 -2.35
CA PRO A 202 -30.63 -16.30 -3.09
C PRO A 202 -30.10 -15.35 -4.17
N GLU A 203 -30.79 -15.24 -5.30
CA GLU A 203 -30.37 -14.46 -6.48
C GLU A 203 -29.94 -13.03 -6.12
N GLY A 204 -30.69 -12.34 -5.25
CA GLY A 204 -30.34 -10.99 -4.81
C GLY A 204 -28.96 -10.90 -4.11
N LYS A 205 -28.59 -11.92 -3.31
CA LYS A 205 -27.26 -12.00 -2.68
C LYS A 205 -26.18 -12.35 -3.70
N GLN A 206 -26.49 -13.19 -4.69
CA GLN A 206 -25.56 -13.49 -5.78
C GLN A 206 -25.27 -12.23 -6.62
N ALA A 207 -26.31 -11.46 -6.96
CA ALA A 207 -26.19 -10.20 -7.69
C ALA A 207 -25.35 -9.18 -6.90
N HIS A 208 -25.60 -9.04 -5.59
CA HIS A 208 -24.76 -8.21 -4.72
C HIS A 208 -23.29 -8.67 -4.72
N ASN A 209 -23.02 -9.97 -4.56
CA ASN A 209 -21.67 -10.52 -4.60
C ASN A 209 -20.98 -10.30 -5.96
N LYS A 210 -21.74 -10.30 -7.07
CA LYS A 210 -21.21 -9.96 -8.40
C LYS A 210 -20.80 -8.49 -8.47
N SER A 211 -21.62 -7.57 -7.95
CA SER A 211 -21.27 -6.15 -7.85
C SER A 211 -20.08 -5.93 -6.93
N HIS A 212 -20.05 -6.59 -5.77
CA HIS A 212 -18.97 -6.50 -4.79
C HIS A 212 -17.63 -6.91 -5.40
N ARG A 213 -17.57 -8.04 -6.12
CA ARG A 213 -16.38 -8.48 -6.86
C ARG A 213 -15.88 -7.45 -7.88
N LYS A 214 -16.79 -6.83 -8.65
CA LYS A 214 -16.42 -5.78 -9.62
C LYS A 214 -15.78 -4.56 -8.93
N VAL A 215 -16.28 -4.17 -7.77
CA VAL A 215 -15.70 -3.07 -7.00
C VAL A 215 -14.34 -3.46 -6.43
N ARG A 216 -14.23 -4.66 -5.84
CA ARG A 216 -12.96 -5.18 -5.31
C ARG A 216 -11.86 -5.31 -6.35
N ALA A 217 -12.19 -5.62 -7.62
CA ALA A 217 -11.19 -5.68 -8.68
C ALA A 217 -10.34 -4.39 -8.79
N ARG A 218 -10.85 -3.23 -8.34
CA ARG A 218 -10.08 -1.97 -8.30
C ARG A 218 -8.86 -2.04 -7.38
N ILE A 219 -8.94 -2.66 -6.21
CA ILE A 219 -7.78 -2.78 -5.32
C ILE A 219 -6.77 -3.81 -5.83
N GLU A 220 -7.25 -4.85 -6.51
CA GLU A 220 -6.39 -5.82 -7.19
C GLU A 220 -5.60 -5.16 -8.33
N HIS A 221 -6.23 -4.25 -9.09
CA HIS A 221 -5.53 -3.42 -10.08
C HIS A 221 -4.48 -2.51 -9.43
N ALA A 222 -4.81 -1.85 -8.32
CA ALA A 222 -3.84 -1.05 -7.57
C ALA A 222 -2.65 -1.90 -7.11
N PHE A 223 -2.89 -3.13 -6.62
CA PHE A 223 -1.83 -4.07 -6.26
C PHE A 223 -0.98 -4.49 -7.45
N ALA A 224 -1.58 -4.72 -8.62
CA ALA A 224 -0.84 -5.03 -9.83
C ALA A 224 0.11 -3.88 -10.20
N LEU A 225 -0.37 -2.63 -10.12
CA LEU A 225 0.45 -1.43 -10.38
C LEU A 225 1.55 -1.25 -9.33
N MET A 226 1.25 -1.40 -8.05
CA MET A 226 2.25 -1.35 -6.98
C MET A 226 3.35 -2.41 -7.21
N LYS A 227 2.97 -3.64 -7.59
CA LYS A 227 3.91 -4.73 -7.88
C LYS A 227 4.71 -4.52 -9.16
N THR A 228 4.50 -3.47 -9.94
CA THR A 228 5.47 -3.07 -11.00
C THR A 228 6.81 -2.65 -10.38
N TRP A 229 6.79 -2.15 -9.14
CA TRP A 229 7.97 -1.90 -8.32
C TRP A 229 8.49 -3.24 -7.80
N LYS A 230 9.57 -3.73 -8.42
CA LYS A 230 10.07 -5.09 -8.17
C LYS A 230 10.56 -5.32 -6.74
N ILE A 231 10.85 -4.25 -5.98
CA ILE A 231 11.17 -4.37 -4.55
C ILE A 231 10.03 -5.01 -3.75
N LEU A 232 8.77 -4.84 -4.17
CA LEU A 232 7.61 -5.44 -3.50
C LEU A 232 7.42 -6.93 -3.83
N ARG A 233 8.16 -7.47 -4.81
CA ARG A 233 8.13 -8.90 -5.16
C ARG A 233 9.14 -9.73 -4.38
N ASP A 234 10.16 -9.07 -3.83
CA ASP A 234 11.23 -9.68 -3.03
C ASP A 234 12.00 -8.59 -2.26
N CYS A 235 11.44 -8.14 -1.15
CA CYS A 235 11.98 -7.03 -0.37
C CYS A 235 13.24 -7.46 0.38
N ARG A 236 14.35 -6.76 0.10
CA ARG A 236 15.67 -6.99 0.71
C ARG A 236 16.01 -5.98 1.80
N LEU A 237 15.16 -4.97 2.00
CA LEU A 237 15.31 -4.00 3.06
C LEU A 237 14.99 -4.65 4.42
N ARG A 238 15.62 -4.14 5.47
CA ARG A 238 15.50 -4.65 6.85
C ARG A 238 14.71 -3.69 7.73
N GLY A 239 14.11 -4.21 8.80
CA GLY A 239 13.32 -3.43 9.76
C GLY A 239 12.21 -2.64 9.08
N GLU A 240 12.13 -1.34 9.39
CA GLU A 240 11.17 -0.39 8.81
C GLU A 240 11.31 -0.20 7.29
N GLY A 241 12.41 -0.67 6.69
CA GLY A 241 12.65 -0.52 5.25
C GLY A 241 11.57 -1.16 4.37
N VAL A 242 10.85 -2.17 4.86
CA VAL A 242 9.70 -2.76 4.15
C VAL A 242 8.53 -1.78 4.08
N ALA A 243 8.24 -1.08 5.18
CA ALA A 243 7.21 -0.04 5.22
C ALA A 243 7.58 1.13 4.28
N VAL A 244 8.86 1.50 4.25
CA VAL A 244 9.42 2.52 3.36
C VAL A 244 9.21 2.14 1.89
N ALA A 245 9.57 0.90 1.50
CA ALA A 245 9.35 0.42 0.13
C ALA A 245 7.87 0.41 -0.26
N MET A 246 6.99 0.04 0.66
CA MET A 246 5.54 0.04 0.43
C MET A 246 4.96 1.44 0.23
N ALA A 247 5.41 2.42 1.02
CA ALA A 247 5.02 3.82 0.82
C ALA A 247 5.51 4.36 -0.53
N GLY A 248 6.78 4.09 -0.88
CA GLY A 248 7.34 4.48 -2.17
C GLY A 248 6.59 3.90 -3.39
N GLY A 249 6.32 2.60 -3.38
CA GLY A 249 5.56 1.93 -4.45
C GLY A 249 4.08 2.36 -4.51
N GLY A 250 3.50 2.75 -3.37
CA GLY A 250 2.11 3.20 -3.24
C GLY A 250 1.85 4.61 -3.80
N GLU A 251 2.86 5.49 -3.87
CA GLU A 251 2.74 6.81 -4.52
C GLU A 251 3.10 6.75 -6.01
N ALA A 252 4.19 6.07 -6.36
CA ALA A 252 4.70 6.07 -7.72
C ALA A 252 3.96 5.07 -8.66
N GLY A 253 3.19 4.14 -8.09
CA GLY A 253 2.32 3.21 -8.83
C GLY A 253 0.86 3.68 -9.01
N GLN A 254 0.52 4.92 -8.65
CA GLN A 254 -0.87 5.37 -8.65
C GLN A 254 -1.46 5.49 -10.08
N PRO A 255 -2.64 4.90 -10.34
CA PRO A 255 -3.38 5.15 -11.56
C PRO A 255 -3.83 6.62 -11.63
N ARG A 256 -3.99 7.17 -12.85
CA ARG A 256 -4.67 8.47 -12.99
C ARG A 256 -6.11 8.33 -12.55
N PRO A 257 -6.72 9.37 -11.95
CA PRO A 257 -8.16 9.35 -11.70
C PRO A 257 -8.88 9.15 -13.04
N ARG A 258 -9.58 8.03 -13.17
CA ARG A 258 -10.56 7.86 -14.25
C ARG A 258 -11.68 8.84 -13.98
N SER A 259 -12.13 9.56 -15.01
CA SER A 259 -13.29 10.45 -14.93
C SER A 259 -14.43 9.74 -14.20
N LEU A 260 -14.92 10.39 -13.14
CA LEU A 260 -16.03 9.99 -12.27
C LEU A 260 -17.10 9.22 -13.07
N ILE A 261 -17.20 7.91 -12.88
CA ILE A 261 -18.35 7.15 -13.37
C ILE A 261 -19.50 7.43 -12.38
N PRO A 262 -20.62 8.05 -12.81
CA PRO A 262 -21.73 8.31 -11.91
C PRO A 262 -22.46 6.99 -11.63
N GLY A 263 -22.21 6.45 -10.44
CA GLY A 263 -22.87 5.24 -9.93
C GLY A 263 -23.02 5.35 -8.43
N ARG A 264 -23.81 6.34 -7.99
CA ARG A 264 -24.11 6.60 -6.58
C ARG A 264 -24.66 5.32 -5.96
N TRP A 265 -23.89 4.67 -5.10
CA TRP A 265 -24.33 3.50 -4.35
C TRP A 265 -25.40 3.94 -3.34
N THR A 266 -26.67 3.72 -3.66
CA THR A 266 -27.77 3.87 -2.72
C THR A 266 -27.81 2.63 -1.84
N GLY A 267 -27.03 2.64 -0.76
CA GLY A 267 -27.12 1.63 0.28
C GLY A 267 -28.52 1.65 0.91
N HIS A 268 -29.38 0.71 0.52
CA HIS A 268 -30.64 0.45 1.22
C HIS A 268 -30.32 -0.01 2.65
N ARG A 269 -30.56 0.87 3.62
CA ARG A 269 -30.52 0.54 5.04
C ARG A 269 -31.70 -0.37 5.37
N HIS A 270 -31.53 -1.69 5.29
CA HIS A 270 -32.39 -2.58 6.06
C HIS A 270 -31.89 -2.61 7.51
N ARG A 271 -32.46 -1.70 8.31
CA ARG A 271 -32.40 -1.74 9.76
C ARG A 271 -33.30 -2.89 10.19
N VAL A 272 -32.73 -4.05 10.50
CA VAL A 272 -33.47 -5.12 11.19
C VAL A 272 -33.83 -4.57 12.57
N ARG A 273 -35.13 -4.31 12.79
CA ARG A 273 -35.66 -4.00 14.13
C ARG A 273 -35.56 -5.28 14.98
N PRO A 274 -35.13 -5.20 16.24
CA PRO A 274 -35.37 -6.29 17.18
C PRO A 274 -36.87 -6.34 17.46
N THR A 275 -37.52 -7.44 17.12
CA THR A 275 -38.88 -7.76 17.57
C THR A 275 -38.85 -7.97 19.07
N GLY A 276 -39.37 -6.99 19.82
CA GLY A 276 -39.66 -7.15 21.23
C GLY A 276 -40.83 -8.11 21.40
N HIS A 277 -40.57 -9.30 21.94
CA HIS A 277 -41.60 -10.08 22.58
C HIS A 277 -41.86 -9.48 23.97
N SER A 278 -43.01 -8.85 24.10
CA SER A 278 -43.62 -8.48 25.38
C SER A 278 -43.96 -9.78 26.12
N LEU A 279 -43.30 -10.03 27.24
CA LEU A 279 -43.78 -10.97 28.25
C LEU A 279 -44.53 -10.14 29.30
N ALA A 280 -45.86 -10.31 29.28
CA ALA A 280 -46.76 -9.80 30.30
C ALA A 280 -46.42 -10.42 31.67
N SER A 281 -46.26 -9.58 32.68
CA SER A 281 -46.26 -10.00 34.08
C SER A 281 -47.71 -10.23 34.55
N PRO A 282 -48.05 -11.38 35.16
CA PRO A 282 -49.34 -11.52 35.81
C PRO A 282 -49.28 -10.96 37.22
N SER A 283 -50.15 -9.99 37.49
CA SER A 283 -50.57 -9.59 38.82
C SER A 283 -51.21 -10.78 39.54
N HIS A 284 -50.67 -11.18 40.69
CA HIS A 284 -51.39 -11.96 41.69
C HIS A 284 -51.30 -11.20 43.01
N GLY A 285 -52.45 -10.67 43.44
CA GLY A 285 -52.63 -10.26 44.82
C GLY A 285 -52.66 -11.48 45.72
N ASN A 286 -52.23 -11.30 46.97
CA ASN A 286 -52.66 -12.17 48.03
C ASN A 286 -53.00 -11.36 49.28
N ARG A 287 -54.17 -11.67 49.82
CA ARG A 287 -54.65 -11.25 51.14
C ARG A 287 -53.87 -12.03 52.20
N ALA A 288 -53.39 -11.33 53.22
CA ALA A 288 -53.57 -11.60 54.64
C ALA A 288 -52.99 -10.42 55.41
#